data_AF-A0A950WXT6-F1
#
_entry.id   AF-A0A950WXT6-F1
#
_cell.length_a   1.000
_cell.length_b   1.000
_cell.length_c   1.000
_cell.angle_alpha   90.00
_cell.angle_beta   90.00
_cell.angle_gamma   90.00
#
_symmetry.space_group_name_H-M   'P 1'
#
loop_
_entity.id
_entity.type
_entity.pdbx_description
1 polymer ?
#
loop_
_entity_poly.entity_id
_entity_poly.type
_entity_poly.pdbx_seq_one_letter_code
_entity_poly.pdbx_strand_id
1 'polypeptide(L)'
;ETDGPEELHVVILDNGRSATLDSEFGEMLACIRCGACLNACPVYRVVGGHAYGSVFSGPMGAVYTPLLLPSQQADELPQASSLCGACWEACPVQIPLQDLLLAHRRRTSADDTSVAERLAWRAWATAWSKPRRYRTSLRAGRFGASLGFDHRGPAARWARTREAPALSKRTFRDRWEAGEV
;
A
#
# COMPACT_ATOMS: atom_id res chain seq x y z
N GLU A 1 -22.26 -44.82 -13.43
CA GLU A 1 -23.44 -44.44 -14.22
C GLU A 1 -23.09 -44.55 -15.71
N THR A 2 -24.03 -45.01 -16.54
CA THR A 2 -23.88 -45.24 -17.99
C THR A 2 -24.25 -44.02 -18.85
N ASP A 3 -24.60 -42.90 -18.21
CA ASP A 3 -25.16 -41.71 -18.88
C ASP A 3 -24.08 -40.63 -19.09
N GLY A 4 -23.08 -40.94 -19.92
CA GLY A 4 -22.08 -39.97 -20.37
C GLY A 4 -22.46 -39.35 -21.72
N PRO A 5 -22.07 -38.10 -22.02
CA PRO A 5 -22.33 -37.50 -23.33
C PRO A 5 -21.63 -38.30 -24.44
N GLU A 6 -22.25 -38.36 -25.62
CA GLU A 6 -21.66 -39.02 -26.81
C GLU A 6 -20.32 -38.40 -27.21
N GLU A 7 -20.16 -37.09 -26.99
CA GLU A 7 -18.90 -36.36 -27.11
C GLU A 7 -18.72 -35.33 -25.99
N LEU A 8 -17.49 -35.23 -25.47
CA LEU A 8 -17.07 -34.22 -24.49
C LEU A 8 -15.96 -33.35 -25.08
N HIS A 9 -16.24 -32.06 -25.25
CA HIS A 9 -15.27 -31.06 -25.68
C HIS A 9 -14.91 -30.16 -24.50
N VAL A 10 -13.66 -30.23 -24.04
CA VAL A 10 -13.15 -29.39 -22.95
C VAL A 10 -12.28 -28.28 -23.53
N VAL A 11 -12.72 -27.03 -23.39
CA VAL A 11 -11.94 -25.85 -23.78
C VAL A 11 -11.32 -25.23 -22.54
N ILE A 12 -9.98 -25.22 -22.47
CA ILE A 12 -9.24 -24.60 -21.37
C ILE A 12 -8.76 -23.22 -21.83
N LEU A 13 -9.25 -22.17 -21.18
CA LEU A 13 -8.84 -20.79 -21.43
C LEU A 13 -7.83 -20.35 -20.36
N ASP A 14 -6.60 -20.00 -20.74
CA ASP A 14 -5.59 -19.56 -19.75
C ASP A 14 -5.96 -18.20 -19.14
N ASN A 15 -6.37 -17.24 -19.96
CA ASN A 15 -6.76 -15.88 -19.57
C ASN A 15 -5.72 -15.14 -18.69
N GLY A 16 -4.42 -15.33 -19.00
CA GLY A 16 -3.32 -14.67 -18.29
C GLY A 16 -2.89 -15.37 -16.99
N ARG A 17 -3.46 -16.54 -16.67
CA ARG A 17 -3.07 -17.33 -15.50
C ARG A 17 -1.64 -17.83 -15.59
N SER A 18 -1.18 -18.28 -16.75
CA SER A 18 0.21 -18.73 -16.93
C SER A 18 1.20 -17.58 -16.65
N ALA A 19 0.93 -16.39 -17.18
CA ALA A 19 1.76 -15.20 -16.92
C ALA A 19 1.72 -14.76 -15.44
N THR A 20 0.57 -14.93 -14.77
CA THR A 20 0.45 -14.67 -13.33
C THR A 20 1.26 -15.67 -12.51
N LEU A 21 1.20 -16.95 -12.88
CA LEU A 21 1.92 -18.05 -12.24
C LEU A 21 3.43 -17.83 -12.28
N ASP A 22 3.96 -17.36 -13.42
CA ASP A 22 5.38 -17.07 -13.62
C ASP A 22 5.84 -15.73 -13.00
N SER A 23 4.94 -15.00 -12.34
CA SER A 23 5.24 -13.71 -11.71
C SER A 23 5.32 -13.80 -10.18
N GLU A 24 5.70 -12.71 -9.51
CA GLU A 24 5.65 -12.61 -8.04
C GLU A 24 4.22 -12.78 -7.46
N PHE A 25 3.19 -12.84 -8.30
CA PHE A 25 1.79 -13.06 -7.93
C PHE A 25 1.32 -14.51 -8.04
N GLY A 26 2.19 -15.48 -8.35
CA GLY A 26 1.79 -16.87 -8.59
C GLY A 26 0.98 -17.48 -7.44
N GLU A 27 1.31 -17.16 -6.18
CA GLU A 27 0.58 -17.64 -5.00
C GLU A 27 -0.88 -17.18 -4.95
N MET A 28 -1.24 -16.10 -5.65
CA MET A 28 -2.63 -15.67 -5.78
C MET A 28 -3.52 -16.77 -6.41
N LEU A 29 -2.96 -17.58 -7.31
CA LEU A 29 -3.69 -18.63 -8.01
C LEU A 29 -4.05 -19.83 -7.12
N ALA A 30 -3.50 -19.92 -5.91
CA ALA A 30 -3.90 -20.92 -4.91
C ALA A 30 -5.27 -20.61 -4.27
N CYS A 31 -5.88 -19.46 -4.57
CA CYS A 31 -7.12 -19.04 -3.94
C CYS A 31 -8.29 -19.99 -4.23
N ILE A 32 -8.80 -20.64 -3.18
CA ILE A 32 -9.99 -21.50 -3.24
C ILE A 32 -11.31 -20.74 -3.06
N ARG A 33 -11.29 -19.40 -3.10
CA ARG A 33 -12.46 -18.51 -2.94
C ARG A 33 -13.33 -18.77 -1.70
N CYS A 34 -12.73 -19.16 -0.57
CA CYS A 34 -13.46 -19.45 0.67
C CYS A 34 -14.07 -18.22 1.36
N GLY A 35 -13.65 -17.00 1.01
CA GLY A 35 -14.19 -15.76 1.56
C GLY A 35 -13.69 -15.38 2.97
N ALA A 36 -12.84 -16.17 3.62
CA ALA A 36 -12.32 -15.88 4.96
C ALA A 36 -11.64 -14.50 5.06
N CYS A 37 -10.85 -14.15 4.03
CA CYS A 37 -10.18 -12.85 3.95
C CYS A 37 -11.14 -11.64 3.90
N LEU A 38 -12.37 -11.81 3.40
CA LEU A 38 -13.38 -10.75 3.36
C LEU A 38 -13.81 -10.37 4.77
N ASN A 39 -14.14 -11.38 5.58
CA ASN A 39 -14.61 -11.19 6.94
C ASN A 39 -13.52 -10.72 7.89
N ALA A 40 -12.26 -11.12 7.65
CA ALA A 40 -11.12 -10.66 8.43
C ALA A 40 -10.72 -9.21 8.10
N CYS A 41 -11.03 -8.72 6.89
CA CYS A 41 -10.56 -7.41 6.44
C CYS A 41 -11.36 -6.26 7.09
N PRO A 42 -10.70 -5.35 7.83
CA PRO A 42 -11.39 -4.22 8.46
C PRO A 42 -11.92 -3.23 7.42
N VAL A 43 -11.22 -3.06 6.28
CA VAL A 43 -11.67 -2.15 5.21
C VAL A 43 -12.94 -2.68 4.56
N TYR A 44 -12.92 -3.94 4.12
CA TYR A 44 -14.08 -4.58 3.47
C TYR A 44 -15.33 -4.52 4.34
N ARG A 45 -15.18 -4.75 5.65
CA ARG A 45 -16.30 -4.67 6.60
C ARG A 45 -16.96 -3.29 6.70
N VAL A 46 -16.24 -2.23 6.36
CA VAL A 46 -16.75 -0.85 6.40
C VAL A 46 -17.30 -0.41 5.04
N VAL A 47 -16.55 -0.66 3.96
CA VAL A 47 -16.90 -0.13 2.62
C VAL A 47 -17.79 -1.08 1.81
N GLY A 48 -17.83 -2.36 2.16
CA GLY A 48 -18.56 -3.39 1.44
C GLY A 48 -17.94 -3.77 0.09
N GLY A 49 -18.57 -4.74 -0.59
CA GLY A 49 -18.05 -5.28 -1.85
C GLY A 49 -18.16 -4.34 -3.05
N HIS A 50 -19.20 -3.50 -3.12
CA HIS A 50 -19.43 -2.62 -4.27
C HIS A 50 -18.35 -1.55 -4.45
N ALA A 51 -17.71 -1.12 -3.36
CA ALA A 51 -16.62 -0.15 -3.41
C ALA A 51 -15.39 -0.65 -4.17
N TYR A 52 -15.26 -1.96 -4.41
CA TYR A 52 -14.13 -2.55 -5.14
C TYR A 52 -14.29 -2.50 -6.68
N GLY A 53 -15.46 -2.12 -7.21
CA GLY A 53 -15.66 -1.92 -8.65
C GLY A 53 -15.48 -3.17 -9.53
N SER A 54 -15.45 -4.37 -8.93
CA SER A 54 -15.19 -5.64 -9.60
C SER A 54 -16.06 -6.74 -8.99
N VAL A 55 -16.27 -7.82 -9.74
CA VAL A 55 -16.89 -9.06 -9.22
C VAL A 55 -16.02 -9.73 -8.15
N PHE A 56 -14.72 -9.40 -8.11
CA PHE A 56 -13.82 -9.81 -7.05
C PHE A 56 -13.67 -8.65 -6.06
N SER A 57 -13.96 -8.92 -4.78
CA SER A 57 -13.92 -7.90 -3.72
C SER A 57 -12.97 -8.29 -2.58
N GLY A 58 -12.77 -7.36 -1.64
CA GLY A 58 -11.91 -7.55 -0.48
C GLY A 58 -10.43 -7.64 -0.83
N PRO A 59 -9.59 -8.09 0.13
CA PRO A 59 -8.14 -8.20 -0.08
C PRO A 59 -7.77 -9.07 -1.28
N MET A 60 -8.51 -10.17 -1.48
CA MET A 60 -8.33 -11.06 -2.63
C MET A 60 -8.62 -10.34 -3.95
N GLY A 61 -9.77 -9.65 -4.05
CA GLY A 61 -10.13 -8.89 -5.24
C GLY A 61 -9.19 -7.73 -5.54
N ALA A 62 -8.65 -7.09 -4.51
CA ALA A 62 -7.66 -6.02 -4.65
C ALA A 62 -6.31 -6.51 -5.19
N VAL A 63 -5.96 -7.80 -5.02
CA VAL A 63 -4.78 -8.39 -5.66
C VAL A 63 -5.11 -8.90 -7.06
N TYR A 64 -6.23 -9.59 -7.22
CA TYR A 64 -6.52 -10.33 -8.45
C TYR A 64 -7.10 -9.47 -9.58
N THR A 65 -7.92 -8.47 -9.27
CA THR A 65 -8.55 -7.61 -10.30
C THR A 65 -7.53 -6.89 -11.17
N PRO A 66 -6.45 -6.28 -10.64
CA PRO A 66 -5.42 -5.64 -11.47
C PRO A 66 -4.69 -6.62 -12.41
N LEU A 67 -4.57 -7.89 -12.02
CA LEU A 67 -3.92 -8.92 -12.83
C LEU A 67 -4.80 -9.38 -14.00
N LEU A 68 -6.12 -9.33 -13.83
CA LEU A 68 -7.08 -9.70 -14.86
C LEU A 68 -7.42 -8.54 -15.81
N LEU A 69 -7.60 -7.34 -15.26
CA LEU A 69 -8.08 -6.16 -15.98
C LEU A 69 -7.20 -4.96 -15.59
N PRO A 70 -5.99 -4.85 -16.19
CA PRO A 70 -5.10 -3.72 -15.94
C PRO A 70 -5.80 -2.42 -16.34
N SER A 71 -6.12 -1.59 -15.35
CA SER A 71 -6.81 -0.31 -15.53
C SER A 71 -6.53 0.59 -14.34
N GLN A 72 -6.57 1.91 -14.53
CA GLN A 72 -6.27 2.86 -13.44
C GLN A 72 -7.14 2.62 -12.19
N GLN A 73 -8.42 2.29 -12.35
CA GLN A 73 -9.31 1.99 -11.22
C GLN A 73 -8.90 0.70 -10.48
N ALA A 74 -8.45 -0.33 -11.21
CA ALA A 74 -7.98 -1.55 -10.57
C ALA A 74 -6.68 -1.30 -9.80
N ASP A 75 -5.78 -0.49 -10.34
CA ASP A 75 -4.48 -0.17 -9.73
C ASP A 75 -4.58 0.64 -8.42
N GLU A 76 -5.73 1.30 -8.18
CA GLU A 76 -6.03 1.96 -6.91
C GLU A 76 -6.45 0.99 -5.79
N LEU A 77 -7.00 -0.19 -6.13
CA LEU A 77 -7.51 -1.15 -5.14
C LEU A 77 -6.42 -1.60 -4.14
N PRO A 78 -5.18 -1.89 -4.56
CA PRO A 78 -4.09 -2.17 -3.62
C PRO A 78 -3.83 -1.06 -2.60
N GLN A 79 -4.14 0.20 -2.93
CA GLN A 79 -3.95 1.36 -2.03
C GLN A 79 -5.03 1.42 -0.94
N ALA A 80 -6.22 0.87 -1.19
CA ALA A 80 -7.33 0.79 -0.24
C ALA A 80 -7.15 -0.31 0.83
N SER A 81 -5.92 -0.54 1.31
CA SER A 81 -5.58 -1.55 2.32
C SER A 81 -4.73 -0.96 3.44
N SER A 82 -5.00 -1.35 4.68
CA SER A 82 -4.18 -1.02 5.85
C SER A 82 -2.94 -1.90 5.99
N LEU A 83 -2.81 -2.96 5.18
CA LEU A 83 -1.71 -3.94 5.23
C LEU A 83 -1.54 -4.60 6.62
N CYS A 84 -2.63 -4.79 7.37
CA CYS A 84 -2.57 -5.35 8.72
C CYS A 84 -2.28 -6.85 8.81
N GLY A 85 -2.25 -7.58 7.69
CA GLY A 85 -1.94 -9.02 7.65
C GLY A 85 -3.06 -9.98 8.09
N ALA A 86 -4.18 -9.48 8.61
CA ALA A 86 -5.29 -10.34 9.09
C ALA A 86 -5.87 -11.28 8.02
N CYS A 87 -5.80 -10.90 6.74
CA CYS A 87 -6.26 -11.74 5.64
C CYS A 87 -5.37 -12.96 5.39
N TRP A 88 -4.07 -12.87 5.68
CA TRP A 88 -3.14 -14.01 5.59
C TRP A 88 -3.34 -14.98 6.75
N GLU A 89 -3.46 -14.46 7.98
CA GLU A 89 -3.75 -15.28 9.17
C GLU A 89 -5.05 -16.07 9.04
N ALA A 90 -6.09 -15.45 8.47
CA ALA A 90 -7.38 -16.10 8.24
C ALA A 90 -7.40 -17.02 7.00
N CYS A 91 -6.36 -17.03 6.17
CA CYS A 91 -6.34 -17.79 4.92
C CYS A 91 -6.05 -19.27 5.18
N PRO A 92 -6.95 -20.21 4.81
CA PRO A 92 -6.72 -21.64 5.02
C PRO A 92 -5.60 -22.22 4.14
N VAL A 93 -5.22 -21.52 3.08
CA VAL A 93 -4.16 -21.89 2.14
C VAL A 93 -2.98 -20.91 2.19
N GLN A 94 -2.95 -20.05 3.23
CA GLN A 94 -1.83 -19.16 3.58
C GLN A 94 -1.30 -18.23 2.47
N ILE A 95 -2.18 -17.73 1.59
CA ILE A 95 -1.80 -16.76 0.56
C ILE A 95 -1.41 -15.42 1.23
N PRO A 96 -0.21 -14.89 0.98
CA PRO A 96 0.31 -13.68 1.61
C PRO A 96 -0.25 -12.42 0.94
N LEU A 97 -1.56 -12.23 1.05
CA LEU A 97 -2.27 -11.15 0.34
C LEU A 97 -1.69 -9.76 0.64
N GLN A 98 -1.23 -9.47 1.86
CA GLN A 98 -0.57 -8.20 2.19
C GLN A 98 0.71 -7.95 1.38
N ASP A 99 1.50 -8.99 1.12
CA ASP A 99 2.77 -8.87 0.40
C ASP A 99 2.52 -8.72 -1.10
N LEU A 100 1.49 -9.41 -1.62
CA LEU A 100 1.02 -9.23 -2.99
C LEU A 100 0.43 -7.83 -3.20
N LEU A 101 -0.32 -7.28 -2.25
CA LEU A 101 -0.78 -5.89 -2.32
C LEU A 101 0.41 -4.92 -2.36
N LEU A 102 1.44 -5.16 -1.54
CA LEU A 102 2.68 -4.38 -1.58
C LEU A 102 3.41 -4.50 -2.92
N ALA A 103 3.40 -5.67 -3.55
CA ALA A 103 3.95 -5.87 -4.89
C ALA A 103 3.30 -4.97 -5.92
N HIS A 104 1.97 -4.90 -5.94
CA HIS A 104 1.24 -3.95 -6.79
C HIS A 104 1.66 -2.51 -6.52
N ARG A 105 1.69 -2.07 -5.24
CA ARG A 105 2.10 -0.71 -4.90
C ARG A 105 3.53 -0.38 -5.36
N ARG A 106 4.46 -1.35 -5.30
CA ARG A 106 5.83 -1.19 -5.81
C ARG A 106 5.84 -1.01 -7.34
N ARG A 107 5.04 -1.78 -8.07
CA ARG A 107 4.93 -1.67 -9.53
C ARG A 107 4.38 -0.29 -9.93
N THR A 108 3.24 0.12 -9.36
CA THR A 108 2.64 1.43 -9.66
C THR A 108 3.57 2.60 -9.32
N SER A 109 4.27 2.55 -8.18
CA SER A 109 5.20 3.62 -7.81
C SER A 109 6.46 3.68 -8.68
N ALA A 110 6.94 2.55 -9.23
CA ALA A 110 8.09 2.56 -10.12
C ALA A 110 7.83 3.38 -11.40
N ASP A 111 6.60 3.29 -11.91
CA ASP A 111 6.19 3.90 -13.18
C ASP A 111 5.88 5.41 -13.06
N ASP A 112 5.31 5.85 -11.93
CA ASP A 112 4.79 7.23 -11.79
C ASP A 112 5.69 8.20 -10.99
N THR A 113 6.77 7.74 -10.35
CA THR A 113 7.55 8.61 -9.46
C THR A 113 8.58 9.46 -10.21
N SER A 114 8.56 10.80 -10.02
CA SER A 114 9.56 11.70 -10.59
C SER A 114 10.98 11.48 -10.00
N VAL A 115 12.03 11.84 -10.74
CA VAL A 115 13.42 11.76 -10.22
C VAL A 115 13.61 12.65 -8.99
N ALA A 116 12.99 13.83 -8.99
CA ALA A 116 13.02 14.76 -7.86
C ALA A 116 12.40 14.14 -6.60
N GLU A 117 11.25 13.47 -6.74
CA GLU A 117 10.59 12.77 -5.64
C GLU A 117 11.43 11.59 -5.13
N ARG A 118 12.00 10.77 -6.02
CA ARG A 118 12.90 9.68 -5.63
C ARG A 118 14.10 10.19 -4.83
N LEU A 119 14.69 11.32 -5.24
CA LEU A 119 15.79 11.95 -4.51
C LEU A 119 15.34 12.50 -3.16
N ALA A 120 14.16 13.12 -3.09
CA ALA A 120 13.59 13.62 -1.84
C ALA A 120 13.37 12.49 -0.82
N TRP A 121 12.77 11.37 -1.23
CA TRP A 121 12.58 10.19 -0.37
C TRP A 121 13.89 9.55 0.05
N ARG A 122 14.89 9.46 -0.84
CA ARG A 122 16.24 8.96 -0.49
C ARG A 122 16.93 9.88 0.51
N ALA A 123 16.83 11.20 0.35
CA ALA A 123 17.39 12.17 1.28
C ALA A 123 16.70 12.05 2.65
N TRP A 124 15.38 11.94 2.66
CA TRP A 124 14.58 11.72 3.87
C TRP A 124 15.01 10.45 4.62
N ALA A 125 15.01 9.31 3.92
CA ALA A 125 15.45 8.03 4.48
C ALA A 125 16.86 8.13 5.06
N THR A 126 17.80 8.68 4.29
CA THR A 126 19.20 8.85 4.73
C THR A 126 19.32 9.70 6.00
N ALA A 127 18.51 10.76 6.10
CA ALA A 127 18.48 11.64 7.27
C ALA A 127 17.86 10.96 8.50
N TRP A 128 16.86 10.10 8.33
CA TRP A 128 16.09 9.53 9.43
C TRP A 128 16.49 8.09 9.84
N SER A 129 17.28 7.37 9.03
CA SER A 129 17.67 5.98 9.33
C SER A 129 18.76 5.82 10.40
N LYS A 130 19.50 6.88 10.78
CA LYS A 130 20.59 6.79 11.77
C LYS A 130 20.42 7.79 12.91
N PRO A 131 20.65 7.42 14.18
CA PRO A 131 20.40 8.29 15.33
C PRO A 131 21.11 9.65 15.26
N ARG A 132 22.37 9.69 14.80
CA ARG A 132 23.15 10.94 14.66
C ARG A 132 22.56 11.86 13.58
N ARG A 133 22.19 11.30 12.42
CA ARG A 133 21.62 12.04 11.27
C ARG A 133 20.23 12.59 11.59
N TYR A 134 19.44 11.78 12.31
CA TYR A 134 18.12 12.18 12.80
C TYR A 134 18.23 13.36 13.78
N ARG A 135 19.19 13.32 14.72
CA ARG A 135 19.43 14.43 15.66
C ARG A 135 19.81 15.71 14.93
N THR A 136 20.68 15.62 13.93
CA THR A 136 21.08 16.79 13.13
C THR A 136 19.95 17.30 12.24
N SER A 137 19.13 16.42 11.67
CA SER A 137 18.00 16.84 10.81
C SER A 137 16.92 17.56 11.61
N LEU A 138 16.64 17.15 12.85
CA LEU A 138 15.72 17.90 13.73
C LEU A 138 16.24 19.29 14.08
N ARG A 139 17.55 19.43 14.36
CA ARG A 139 18.17 20.75 14.63
C ARG A 139 18.14 21.65 13.39
N ALA A 140 18.37 21.10 12.21
CA ALA A 140 18.24 21.84 10.94
C ALA A 140 16.77 22.19 10.64
N GLY A 141 15.84 21.27 10.90
CA GLY A 141 14.40 21.48 10.75
C GLY A 141 13.87 22.60 11.63
N ARG A 142 14.45 22.82 12.83
CA ARG A 142 14.14 23.97 13.69
C ARG A 142 14.46 25.30 13.02
N PHE A 143 15.62 25.39 12.37
CA PHE A 143 15.99 26.58 11.60
C PHE A 143 15.06 26.76 10.41
N GLY A 144 14.72 25.69 9.70
CA GLY A 144 13.74 25.71 8.62
C GLY A 144 12.34 26.17 9.06
N ALA A 145 11.85 25.72 10.21
CA ALA A 145 10.55 26.14 10.74
C ALA A 145 10.52 27.61 11.15
N SER A 146 11.65 28.19 11.56
CA SER A 146 11.74 29.63 11.85
C SER A 146 11.64 30.52 10.61
N LEU A 147 11.85 29.96 9.41
CA LEU A 147 11.65 30.66 8.14
C LEU A 147 10.18 30.72 7.71
N GLY A 148 9.27 30.07 8.45
CA GLY A 148 7.84 30.05 8.19
C GLY A 148 7.46 29.13 7.01
N PHE A 149 6.26 28.57 7.07
CA PHE A 149 5.67 27.93 5.89
C PHE A 149 4.98 29.01 5.06
N ASP A 150 5.65 29.44 3.98
CA ASP A 150 5.10 30.47 3.09
C ASP A 150 3.90 29.94 2.29
N HIS A 151 2.84 30.76 2.22
CA HIS A 151 1.66 30.53 1.37
C HIS A 151 1.95 30.66 -0.13
N ARG A 152 3.21 30.87 -0.54
CA ARG A 152 3.62 31.07 -1.94
C ARG A 152 4.49 29.96 -2.54
N GLY A 153 4.80 28.89 -1.77
CA GLY A 153 5.62 27.75 -2.23
C GLY A 153 4.82 26.48 -2.61
N PRO A 154 5.48 25.33 -2.87
CA PRO A 154 4.79 24.05 -3.16
C PRO A 154 3.87 23.58 -2.02
N ALA A 155 4.12 24.04 -0.79
CA ALA A 155 3.24 23.80 0.37
C ALA A 155 2.06 24.78 0.47
N ALA A 156 1.92 25.76 -0.43
CA ALA A 156 0.89 26.80 -0.38
C ALA A 156 -0.53 26.24 -0.32
N ARG A 157 -0.82 25.17 -1.10
CA ARG A 157 -2.15 24.54 -1.08
C ARG A 157 -2.42 23.84 0.25
N TRP A 158 -1.41 23.21 0.85
CA TRP A 158 -1.50 22.60 2.17
C TRP A 158 -1.68 23.66 3.27
N ALA A 159 -0.94 24.77 3.17
CA ALA A 159 -0.98 25.89 4.10
C ALA A 159 -2.25 26.77 4.02
N ARG A 160 -3.17 26.50 3.08
CA ARG A 160 -4.47 27.20 3.00
C ARG A 160 -5.45 26.74 4.07
N THR A 161 -5.40 25.47 4.44
CA THR A 161 -6.36 24.85 5.39
C THR A 161 -5.68 24.32 6.64
N ARG A 162 -4.35 24.36 6.70
CA ARG A 162 -3.56 23.83 7.82
C ARG A 162 -2.50 24.83 8.22
N GLU A 163 -2.38 25.04 9.52
CA GLU A 163 -1.25 25.74 10.10
C GLU A 163 -0.10 24.76 10.32
N ALA A 164 1.12 25.22 10.05
CA ALA A 164 2.30 24.44 10.38
C ALA A 164 2.46 24.36 11.90
N PRO A 165 2.73 23.17 12.46
CA PRO A 165 2.94 23.04 13.89
C PRO A 165 4.19 23.82 14.31
N ALA A 166 4.07 24.63 15.37
CA ALA A 166 5.21 25.32 15.95
C ALA A 166 6.18 24.29 16.55
N LEU A 167 7.41 24.24 16.03
CA LEU A 167 8.43 23.35 16.57
C LEU A 167 8.93 23.87 17.93
N SER A 168 8.99 22.98 18.93
CA SER A 168 9.50 23.29 20.27
C SER A 168 10.95 23.79 20.24
N LYS A 169 11.29 24.71 21.15
CA LYS A 169 12.65 25.22 21.33
C LYS A 169 13.63 24.15 21.83
N ARG A 170 13.14 23.13 22.54
CA ARG A 170 13.93 21.97 23.01
C ARG A 170 13.29 20.70 22.49
N THR A 171 14.11 19.81 21.91
CA THR A 171 13.60 18.50 21.51
C THR A 171 13.27 17.67 22.76
N PHE A 172 12.43 16.65 22.63
CA PHE A 172 12.15 15.73 23.73
C PHE A 172 13.44 15.17 24.35
N ARG A 173 14.45 14.85 23.51
CA ARG A 173 15.73 14.32 23.97
C ARG A 173 16.55 15.34 24.75
N ASP A 174 16.57 16.61 24.32
CA ASP A 174 17.29 17.66 25.07
C ASP A 174 16.66 17.85 26.45
N ARG A 175 15.32 17.76 26.56
CA ARG A 175 14.59 17.85 27.83
C ARG A 175 14.84 16.64 28.73
N TRP A 176 14.87 15.44 28.16
CA TRP A 176 15.19 14.20 28.87
C TRP A 176 16.62 14.20 29.41
N GLU A 177 17.61 14.59 28.60
CA GLU A 177 19.01 14.70 29.03
C GLU A 177 19.20 15.79 30.10
N ALA A 178 18.36 16.83 30.11
CA ALA A 178 18.35 17.88 31.12
C ALA A 178 17.54 17.53 32.40
N GLY A 179 16.86 16.38 32.45
CA GLY A 179 16.03 15.96 33.58
C GLY A 179 14.72 16.75 33.75
N GLU A 180 14.22 17.38 32.69
CA GLU A 180 12.95 18.13 32.68
C GLU A 180 11.72 17.25 32.43
N VAL A 181 11.95 15.99 32.05
CA VAL A 181 10.95 14.95 31.74
C VAL A 181 11.45 13.63 32.29
#